data_AF-A0A7C6KK44-F1
#
_entry.id   AF-A0A7C6KK44-F1
#
_cell.length_a   1.000
_cell.length_b   1.000
_cell.length_c   1.000
_cell.angle_alpha   90.00
_cell.angle_beta   90.00
_cell.angle_gamma   90.00
#
_symmetry.space_group_name_H-M   'P 1'
#
loop_
_entity.id
_entity.type
_entity.pdbx_description
1 polymer ?
#
loop_
_entity_poly.entity_id
_entity_poly.type
_entity_poly.pdbx_seq_one_letter_code
_entity_poly.pdbx_strand_id
1 'polypeptide(L)'
;MARHRYSEIKTEFVRRELRRTRWKNRDYIHTLMLVEDLYAQGGPKHWPEGMGLRAISQRYPMAVHAIRSELIDGKVLSDEELRAWLAERRREEERRRKEWEEEHRRRREQEREDERLDREEWLQAGGLP
;
A
#
# COMPACT_ATOMS: atom_id res chain seq x y z
N MET A 1 -26.24 -3.28 -1.40
CA MET A 1 -25.22 -2.24 -1.68
C MET A 1 -25.94 -0.92 -1.87
N ALA A 2 -25.66 0.08 -1.04
CA ALA A 2 -26.19 1.43 -1.26
C ALA A 2 -25.71 1.94 -2.62
N ARG A 3 -26.59 2.55 -3.42
CA ARG A 3 -26.19 3.19 -4.67
C ARG A 3 -25.56 4.54 -4.31
N HIS A 4 -24.24 4.65 -4.44
CA HIS A 4 -23.57 5.94 -4.35
C HIS A 4 -24.08 6.86 -5.46
N ARG A 5 -24.53 8.06 -5.11
CA ARG A 5 -24.89 9.08 -6.11
C ARG A 5 -23.67 9.95 -6.40
N TYR A 6 -23.40 10.27 -7.66
CA TYR A 6 -22.26 11.14 -8.02
C TYR A 6 -22.34 12.55 -7.39
N SER A 7 -23.51 12.97 -6.92
CA SER A 7 -23.69 14.20 -6.13
C SER A 7 -23.08 14.12 -4.71
N GLU A 8 -22.74 12.92 -4.23
CA GLU A 8 -22.20 12.66 -2.88
C GLU A 8 -20.66 12.59 -2.87
N ILE A 9 -20.00 12.85 -4.02
CA ILE A 9 -18.54 12.96 -4.13
C ILE A 9 -18.05 14.07 -3.21
N LYS A 10 -17.02 13.79 -2.41
CA LYS A 10 -16.57 14.67 -1.31
C LYS A 10 -15.36 15.52 -1.72
N THR A 11 -14.42 14.93 -2.43
CA THR A 11 -13.10 15.49 -2.78
C THR A 11 -13.08 16.09 -4.19
N GLU A 12 -12.27 17.13 -4.36
CA GLU A 12 -11.95 17.73 -5.66
C GLU A 12 -11.21 16.75 -6.57
N PHE A 13 -10.35 15.90 -6.01
CA PHE A 13 -9.69 14.84 -6.76
C PHE A 13 -10.70 13.95 -7.48
N VAL A 14 -11.70 13.41 -6.78
CA VAL A 14 -12.68 12.50 -7.40
C VAL A 14 -13.59 13.25 -8.38
N ARG A 15 -13.94 14.53 -8.12
CA ARG A 15 -14.66 15.39 -9.09
C ARG A 15 -13.85 15.61 -10.37
N ARG A 16 -12.53 15.78 -10.27
CA ARG A 16 -11.63 15.91 -11.42
C ARG A 16 -11.55 14.61 -12.21
N GLU A 17 -11.40 13.48 -11.53
CA GLU A 17 -11.34 12.16 -12.18
C GLU A 17 -12.66 11.79 -12.87
N LEU A 18 -13.82 12.12 -12.27
CA LEU A 18 -15.13 11.90 -12.90
C LEU A 18 -15.22 12.60 -14.25
N ARG A 19 -14.79 13.87 -14.36
CA ARG A 19 -14.79 14.64 -15.62
C ARG A 19 -13.88 14.04 -16.69
N ARG A 20 -12.83 13.31 -16.29
CA ARG A 20 -11.85 12.67 -17.18
C ARG A 20 -12.23 11.22 -17.53
N THR A 21 -13.16 10.62 -16.80
CA THR A 21 -13.50 9.19 -16.92
C THR A 21 -14.69 8.96 -17.84
N ARG A 22 -14.52 8.11 -18.87
CA ARG A 22 -15.62 7.67 -19.74
C ARG A 22 -16.57 6.76 -18.98
N TRP A 23 -17.87 6.79 -19.32
CA TRP A 23 -18.93 5.98 -18.70
C TRP A 23 -18.60 4.47 -18.57
N LYS A 24 -17.96 3.90 -19.60
CA LYS A 24 -17.54 2.48 -19.59
C LYS A 24 -16.60 2.12 -18.43
N ASN A 25 -15.89 3.10 -17.87
CA ASN A 25 -14.93 2.94 -16.77
C ASN A 25 -15.46 3.49 -15.44
N ARG A 26 -16.76 3.76 -15.30
CA ARG A 26 -17.37 4.38 -14.10
C ARG A 26 -17.12 3.63 -12.79
N ASP A 27 -16.85 2.32 -12.85
CA ASP A 27 -16.55 1.52 -11.66
C ASP A 27 -15.26 1.96 -10.96
N TYR A 28 -14.32 2.58 -11.70
CA TYR A 28 -13.18 3.27 -11.11
C TYR A 28 -13.65 4.41 -10.19
N ILE A 29 -14.58 5.25 -10.65
CA ILE A 29 -15.14 6.34 -9.83
C ILE A 29 -15.90 5.80 -8.63
N HIS A 30 -16.70 4.73 -8.78
CA HIS A 30 -17.36 4.09 -7.64
C HIS A 30 -16.35 3.58 -6.61
N THR A 31 -15.22 3.02 -7.07
CA THR A 31 -14.13 2.58 -6.19
C THR A 31 -13.54 3.77 -5.42
N LEU A 32 -13.33 4.91 -6.09
CA LEU A 32 -12.84 6.11 -5.41
C LEU A 32 -13.84 6.66 -4.39
N MET A 33 -15.13 6.70 -4.72
CA MET A 33 -16.18 7.13 -3.80
C MET A 33 -16.27 6.24 -2.55
N LEU A 34 -16.05 4.92 -2.70
CA LEU A 34 -15.95 4.02 -1.56
C LEU A 34 -14.78 4.38 -0.64
N VAL A 35 -13.63 4.76 -1.22
CA VAL A 35 -12.47 5.23 -0.44
C VAL A 35 -12.77 6.55 0.28
N GLU A 36 -13.47 7.49 -0.39
CA GLU A 36 -13.92 8.73 0.26
C GLU A 36 -14.81 8.43 1.48
N ASP A 37 -15.76 7.52 1.33
CA ASP A 37 -16.66 7.14 2.42
C ASP A 37 -15.93 6.48 3.60
N LEU A 38 -14.96 5.61 3.30
CA LEU A 38 -14.13 5.00 4.34
C LEU A 38 -13.37 6.06 5.14
N TYR A 39 -12.70 7.00 4.47
CA TYR A 39 -11.96 8.06 5.17
C TYR A 39 -12.88 9.05 5.89
N ALA A 40 -14.01 9.42 5.29
CA ALA A 40 -14.99 10.32 5.91
C ALA A 40 -15.58 9.73 7.21
N GLN A 41 -15.62 8.40 7.34
CA GLN A 41 -16.09 7.70 8.55
C GLN A 41 -14.99 7.46 9.61
N GLY A 42 -13.78 8.01 9.41
CA GLY A 42 -12.64 7.83 10.31
C GLY A 42 -11.72 6.66 9.94
N GLY A 43 -11.87 6.08 8.75
CA GLY A 43 -11.08 4.95 8.25
C GLY A 43 -11.75 3.58 8.47
N PRO A 44 -11.05 2.49 8.09
CA PRO A 44 -11.58 1.12 8.21
C PRO A 44 -11.79 0.74 9.67
N LYS A 45 -12.99 0.25 10.01
CA LYS A 45 -13.38 -0.13 11.37
C LYS A 45 -13.22 -1.62 11.63
N HIS A 46 -13.17 -2.43 10.57
CA HIS A 46 -12.99 -3.87 10.67
C HIS A 46 -12.03 -4.44 9.64
N TRP A 47 -11.54 -5.65 9.90
CA TRP A 47 -10.50 -6.30 9.09
C TRP A 47 -10.84 -6.38 7.59
N PRO A 48 -12.07 -6.75 7.16
CA PRO A 48 -12.44 -6.72 5.75
C PRO A 48 -12.30 -5.35 5.07
N GLU A 49 -12.69 -4.26 5.73
CA GLU A 49 -12.53 -2.90 5.20
C GLU A 49 -11.05 -2.53 5.07
N GLY A 50 -10.24 -2.90 6.08
CA GLY A 50 -8.79 -2.70 6.05
C GLY A 50 -8.13 -3.42 4.87
N MET A 51 -8.51 -4.68 4.62
CA MET A 51 -8.02 -5.45 3.47
C MET A 51 -8.48 -4.87 2.14
N GLY A 52 -9.75 -4.45 2.05
CA GLY A 52 -10.29 -3.78 0.86
C GLY A 52 -9.54 -2.48 0.55
N LEU A 53 -9.37 -1.62 1.54
CA LEU A 53 -8.62 -0.37 1.41
C LEU A 53 -7.16 -0.64 1.02
N ARG A 54 -6.52 -1.67 1.60
CA ARG A 54 -5.14 -2.06 1.24
C ARG A 54 -5.04 -2.46 -0.24
N ALA A 55 -5.96 -3.29 -0.72
CA ALA A 55 -5.98 -3.72 -2.12
C ALA A 55 -6.17 -2.53 -3.08
N ILE A 56 -7.09 -1.62 -2.75
CA ILE A 56 -7.30 -0.38 -3.53
C ILE A 56 -6.05 0.52 -3.48
N SER A 57 -5.42 0.66 -2.32
CA SER A 57 -4.20 1.46 -2.13
C SER A 57 -3.00 0.94 -2.90
N GLN A 58 -2.92 -0.37 -3.14
CA GLN A 58 -1.90 -0.98 -3.98
C GLN A 58 -2.18 -0.71 -5.47
N ARG A 59 -3.45 -0.78 -5.88
CA ARG A 59 -3.86 -0.59 -7.27
C ARG A 59 -3.85 0.88 -7.70
N TYR A 60 -4.28 1.79 -6.83
CA TYR A 60 -4.47 3.21 -7.09
C TYR A 60 -3.82 4.08 -6.00
N PRO A 61 -2.50 3.96 -5.76
CA PRO A 61 -1.82 4.60 -4.63
C PRO A 61 -1.96 6.13 -4.63
N MET A 62 -1.86 6.78 -5.79
CA MET A 62 -2.02 8.23 -5.91
C MET A 62 -3.44 8.68 -5.57
N ALA A 63 -4.46 7.97 -6.06
CA ALA A 63 -5.85 8.35 -5.83
C ALA A 63 -6.22 8.24 -4.35
N VAL A 64 -5.81 7.14 -3.69
CA VAL A 64 -6.02 6.97 -2.25
C VAL A 64 -5.29 8.04 -1.45
N HIS A 65 -4.05 8.37 -1.83
CA HIS A 65 -3.29 9.44 -1.16
C HIS A 65 -3.96 10.80 -1.31
N ALA A 66 -4.39 11.16 -2.53
CA ALA A 66 -5.10 12.41 -2.79
C ALA A 66 -6.40 12.53 -1.97
N ILE A 67 -7.22 11.47 -1.96
CA ILE A 67 -8.47 11.44 -1.20
C ILE A 67 -8.21 11.59 0.30
N ARG A 68 -7.22 10.86 0.83
CA ARG A 68 -6.84 10.97 2.24
C ARG A 68 -6.36 12.38 2.58
N SER A 69 -5.50 12.97 1.75
CA SER A 69 -4.98 14.32 2.01
C SER A 69 -6.04 15.39 1.96
N GLU A 70 -7.03 15.26 1.08
CA GLU A 70 -8.16 16.19 1.06
C GLU A 70 -9.08 16.02 2.27
N LEU A 71 -9.45 14.79 2.63
CA LEU A 71 -10.43 14.53 3.70
C LEU A 71 -9.85 14.63 5.11
N ILE A 72 -8.58 14.26 5.30
CA ILE A 72 -7.95 14.21 6.62
C ILE A 72 -7.07 15.44 6.85
N ASP A 73 -6.25 15.80 5.85
CA ASP A 73 -5.30 16.91 5.99
C ASP A 73 -5.87 18.26 5.51
N GLY A 74 -7.04 18.25 4.84
CA GLY A 74 -7.66 19.45 4.25
C GLY A 74 -6.88 20.01 3.06
N LYS A 75 -6.02 19.20 2.42
CA LYS A 75 -5.09 19.65 1.37
C LYS A 75 -5.43 19.05 0.02
N VAL A 76 -5.69 19.93 -0.95
CA VAL A 76 -5.82 19.55 -2.37
C VAL A 76 -4.43 19.56 -2.99
N LEU A 77 -4.00 18.40 -3.49
CA LEU A 77 -2.71 18.23 -4.15
C LEU A 77 -2.86 18.35 -5.68
N SER A 78 -1.88 19.00 -6.30
CA SER A 78 -1.73 19.07 -7.75
C SER A 78 -1.32 17.72 -8.35
N ASP A 79 -1.52 17.56 -9.66
CA ASP A 79 -1.11 16.34 -10.37
C ASP A 79 0.43 16.15 -10.34
N GLU A 80 1.21 17.23 -10.21
CA GLU A 80 2.67 17.20 -10.10
C GLU A 80 3.13 16.74 -8.70
N GLU A 81 2.53 17.29 -7.64
CA GLU A 81 2.81 16.87 -6.26
C GLU A 81 2.49 15.39 -6.04
N LEU A 82 1.36 14.91 -6.59
CA LEU A 82 0.98 13.50 -6.49
C LEU A 82 1.97 12.58 -7.22
N ARG A 83 2.51 13.01 -8.37
CA ARG A 83 3.52 12.25 -9.13
C ARG A 83 4.86 12.23 -8.40
N ALA A 84 5.27 13.37 -7.85
CA ALA A 84 6.49 13.47 -7.04
C ALA A 84 6.40 12.57 -5.80
N TRP A 85 5.26 12.62 -5.10
CA TRP A 85 4.98 11.74 -3.97
C TRP A 85 5.04 10.25 -4.36
N LEU A 86 4.41 9.86 -5.47
CA LEU A 86 4.45 8.46 -5.92
C LEU A 86 5.87 8.01 -6.28
N ALA A 87 6.66 8.88 -6.93
CA ALA A 87 8.04 8.59 -7.28
C ALA A 87 8.90 8.39 -6.03
N GLU A 88 8.75 9.26 -5.03
CA GLU A 88 9.50 9.16 -3.78
C GLU A 88 9.12 7.90 -3.00
N ARG A 89 7.81 7.61 -2.89
CA ARG A 89 7.33 6.37 -2.28
C ARG A 89 7.94 5.13 -2.93
N ARG A 90 8.02 5.09 -4.27
CA ARG A 90 8.62 3.95 -4.99
C ARG A 90 10.11 3.79 -4.69
N ARG A 91 10.86 4.89 -4.60
CA ARG A 91 12.28 4.86 -4.22
C ARG A 91 12.46 4.34 -2.80
N GLU A 92 11.61 4.78 -1.88
CA GLU A 92 11.64 4.29 -0.49
C GLU A 92 11.29 2.79 -0.42
N GLU A 93 10.26 2.34 -1.14
CA GLU A 93 9.89 0.92 -1.22
C GLU A 93 11.03 0.08 -1.81
N GLU A 94 11.73 0.58 -2.84
CA GLU A 94 12.90 -0.10 -3.40
C GLU A 94 14.07 -0.17 -2.40
N ARG A 95 14.35 0.93 -1.69
CA ARG A 95 15.39 0.97 -0.66
C ARG A 95 15.11 -0.04 0.44
N ARG A 96 13.89 -0.03 0.99
CA ARG A 96 13.47 -0.99 2.02
C ARG A 96 13.55 -2.43 1.54
N ARG A 97 13.19 -2.69 0.27
CA ARG A 97 13.31 -4.02 -0.30
C ARG A 97 14.76 -4.48 -0.35
N LYS A 98 15.69 -3.62 -0.79
CA LYS A 98 17.13 -3.93 -0.82
C LYS A 98 17.71 -4.18 0.57
N GLU A 99 17.36 -3.33 1.53
CA GLU A 99 17.76 -3.49 2.94
C GLU A 99 17.27 -4.82 3.51
N TRP A 100 15.99 -5.14 3.29
CA TRP A 100 15.39 -6.40 3.73
C TRP A 100 16.03 -7.62 3.05
N GLU A 101 16.27 -7.56 1.73
CA GLU A 101 16.94 -8.64 0.98
C GLU A 101 18.37 -8.88 1.50
N GLU A 102 19.11 -7.82 1.80
CA GLU A 102 20.47 -7.92 2.35
C GLU A 102 20.47 -8.48 3.77
N GLU A 103 19.57 -8.01 4.64
CA GLU A 103 19.40 -8.55 6.00
C GLU A 103 19.03 -10.03 5.96
N HIS A 104 18.07 -10.42 5.11
CA HIS A 104 17.68 -11.81 4.94
C HIS A 104 18.81 -12.68 4.38
N ARG A 105 19.65 -12.13 3.50
CA ARG A 105 20.83 -12.83 2.98
C ARG A 105 21.84 -13.07 4.09
N ARG A 106 22.18 -12.03 4.87
CA ARG A 106 23.11 -12.13 6.00
C ARG A 106 22.62 -13.13 7.04
N ARG A 107 21.34 -13.06 7.40
CA ARG A 107 20.73 -14.02 8.33
C ARG A 107 20.85 -15.46 7.84
N ARG A 108 20.59 -15.72 6.56
CA ARG A 108 20.75 -17.07 5.98
C ARG A 108 22.20 -17.52 5.89
N GLU A 109 23.14 -16.61 5.68
CA GLU A 109 24.58 -16.94 5.75
C GLU A 109 24.99 -17.30 7.17
N GLN A 110 24.50 -16.57 8.17
CA GLN A 110 24.76 -16.84 9.57
C GLN A 110 24.13 -18.17 10.03
N GLU A 111 22.86 -18.41 9.71
CA GLU A 111 22.19 -19.69 10.01
C GLU A 111 22.93 -20.89 9.41
N ARG A 112 23.52 -20.76 8.22
CA ARG A 112 24.34 -21.81 7.60
C ARG A 112 25.69 -22.02 8.28
N GLU A 113 26.30 -20.95 8.76
CA GLU A 113 27.57 -21.02 9.48
C GLU A 113 27.35 -21.67 10.86
N ASP A 114 26.30 -21.26 11.57
CA ASP A 114 25.91 -21.84 12.85
C ASP A 114 25.60 -23.34 12.68
N GLU A 115 24.82 -23.72 11.66
CA GLU A 115 24.52 -25.13 11.35
C GLU A 115 25.77 -25.93 11.01
N ARG A 116 26.77 -25.31 10.36
CA ARG A 116 28.06 -25.95 10.06
C ARG A 116 28.84 -26.22 11.33
N LEU A 117 28.93 -25.24 12.23
CA LEU A 117 29.63 -25.38 13.52
C LEU A 117 28.96 -26.44 14.41
N ASP A 118 27.63 -26.39 14.52
CA ASP A 118 26.85 -27.39 15.26
C ASP A 118 27.09 -28.80 14.72
N ARG A 119 27.17 -28.96 13.39
CA ARG A 119 27.47 -30.26 12.76
C ARG A 119 28.89 -30.73 13.05
N GLU A 120 29.88 -29.84 13.06
CA GLU A 120 31.26 -30.17 13.42
C GLU A 120 31.36 -30.63 14.88
N GLU A 121 30.71 -29.92 15.80
CA GLU A 121 30.64 -30.31 17.22
C GLU A 121 29.94 -31.65 17.41
N TRP A 122 28.82 -31.88 16.72
CA TRP A 122 28.09 -33.16 16.74
C TRP A 122 28.98 -34.34 16.35
N LEU A 123 29.75 -34.20 15.26
CA LEU A 123 30.68 -35.23 14.81
C LEU A 123 31.83 -35.45 15.80
N GLN A 124 32.38 -34.38 16.38
CA GLN A 124 33.44 -34.49 17.40
C GLN A 124 32.97 -35.19 18.68
N ALA A 125 31.69 -35.01 19.05
CA ALA A 125 31.07 -35.70 20.17
C ALA A 125 30.76 -37.19 19.89
N GLY A 126 31.07 -37.70 18.70
CA GLY A 126 30.79 -39.08 18.27
C GLY A 126 29.40 -39.27 17.67
N GLY A 127 28.71 -38.18 17.34
CA GLY A 127 27.47 -38.19 16.57
C GLY A 127 27.68 -38.71 15.14
N LEU A 128 26.62 -39.25 14.53
CA LEU A 128 26.68 -39.82 13.18
C LEU A 128 26.56 -38.72 12.07
N PRO A 129 27.12 -38.95 10.87
CA PRO A 129 27.20 -37.96 9.78
C PRO A 129 25.90 -37.58 9.07
#